data_AF-A0A556PT52-F1
#
_entry.id   AF-A0A556PT52-F1
#
_cell.length_a   1.000
_cell.length_b   1.000
_cell.length_c   1.000
_cell.angle_alpha   90.00
_cell.angle_beta   90.00
_cell.angle_gamma   90.00
#
_symmetry.space_group_name_H-M   'P 1'
#
loop_
_entity.id
_entity.type
_entity.pdbx_description
1 polymer ?
#
loop_
_entity_poly.entity_id
_entity_poly.type
_entity_poly.pdbx_seq_one_letter_code
_entity_poly.pdbx_strand_id
1 'polypeptide(L)'
;MNSVNDYQDQLVLTFIDKYKHTYVNEDRYDMVSLKQHLHFFQEIKPELNDWERVIFDAVIHMQISLQIHDRVESDFLQSNHTDTMVGSIQMNALIGDYHSSWFYKLLSGSGELSALAHFLEPVKQINRTKVELLHNESLSVVEILNKVEEIYIGLYDAYALYHQLADYNHLRNQIIYHFVYSQKPFWIENMIKRNSQVKDKWLERKSQFEEDSINRE
;
A
#
# COMPACT_ATOMS: atom_id res chain seq x y z
N MET A 1 3.07 -17.18 -21.47
CA MET A 1 3.29 -15.84 -20.89
C MET A 1 2.07 -14.92 -20.93
N ASN A 2 0.99 -15.21 -21.68
CA ASN A 2 -0.23 -14.37 -21.66
C ASN A 2 -1.18 -14.63 -20.48
N SER A 3 -1.26 -15.87 -19.96
CA SER A 3 -2.30 -16.26 -18.99
C SER A 3 -2.22 -15.60 -17.61
N VAL A 4 -1.03 -15.25 -17.12
CA VAL A 4 -0.84 -14.62 -15.78
C VAL A 4 -1.25 -13.15 -15.82
N ASN A 5 -0.91 -12.46 -16.91
CA ASN A 5 -1.27 -11.05 -17.09
C ASN A 5 -2.79 -10.90 -17.29
N ASP A 6 -3.38 -11.79 -18.11
CA ASP A 6 -4.83 -11.85 -18.34
C ASP A 6 -5.61 -12.10 -17.04
N TYR A 7 -5.07 -12.94 -16.15
CA TYR A 7 -5.68 -13.22 -14.85
C TYR A 7 -5.63 -12.02 -13.89
N GLN A 8 -4.49 -11.33 -13.80
CA GLN A 8 -4.36 -10.12 -12.98
C GLN A 8 -5.26 -8.99 -13.48
N ASP A 9 -5.38 -8.83 -14.80
CA ASP A 9 -6.29 -7.86 -15.41
C ASP A 9 -7.74 -8.18 -15.07
N GLN A 10 -8.11 -9.47 -15.06
CA GLN A 10 -9.45 -9.89 -14.64
C GLN A 10 -9.75 -9.55 -13.17
N LEU A 11 -8.77 -9.66 -12.26
CA LEU A 11 -8.96 -9.27 -10.85
C LEU A 11 -9.23 -7.78 -10.72
N VAL A 12 -8.47 -6.96 -11.44
CA VAL A 12 -8.66 -5.50 -11.46
C VAL A 12 -10.06 -5.16 -11.98
N LEU A 13 -10.45 -5.73 -13.12
CA LEU A 13 -11.78 -5.51 -13.70
C LEU A 13 -12.89 -5.93 -12.73
N THR A 14 -12.75 -7.08 -12.09
CA THR A 14 -13.74 -7.58 -11.11
C THR A 14 -13.85 -6.67 -9.90
N PHE A 15 -12.72 -6.18 -9.38
CA PHE A 15 -12.70 -5.26 -8.24
C PHE A 15 -13.34 -3.92 -8.60
N ILE A 16 -13.01 -3.37 -9.78
CA ILE A 16 -13.55 -2.11 -10.28
C ILE A 16 -15.05 -2.21 -10.52
N ASP A 17 -15.52 -3.25 -11.21
CA ASP A 17 -16.94 -3.47 -11.50
C ASP A 17 -17.77 -3.54 -10.21
N LYS A 18 -17.23 -4.23 -9.19
CA LYS A 18 -17.92 -4.43 -7.92
C LYS A 18 -17.92 -3.20 -7.00
N TYR A 19 -16.81 -2.45 -6.96
CA TYR A 19 -16.57 -1.48 -5.89
C TYR A 19 -16.27 -0.04 -6.33
N LYS A 20 -16.04 0.23 -7.62
CA LYS A 20 -15.80 1.60 -8.09
C LYS A 20 -17.05 2.46 -7.87
N HIS A 21 -16.87 3.64 -7.29
CA HIS A 21 -17.96 4.62 -7.23
C HIS A 21 -18.19 5.25 -8.61
N THR A 22 -19.44 5.51 -8.99
CA THR A 22 -19.81 6.02 -10.34
C THR A 22 -19.08 7.31 -10.75
N TYR A 23 -18.68 8.14 -9.77
CA TYR A 23 -17.97 9.41 -10.02
C TYR A 23 -16.45 9.31 -9.93
N VAL A 24 -15.90 8.12 -9.71
CA VAL A 24 -14.45 7.88 -9.65
C VAL A 24 -14.01 7.33 -10.99
N ASN A 25 -13.05 8.00 -11.61
CA ASN A 25 -12.43 7.51 -12.84
C ASN A 25 -11.49 6.34 -12.54
N GLU A 26 -11.36 5.42 -13.50
CA GLU A 26 -10.55 4.20 -13.33
C GLU A 26 -9.05 4.49 -13.21
N ASP A 27 -8.57 5.55 -13.86
CA ASP A 27 -7.18 6.02 -13.79
C ASP A 27 -6.70 6.32 -12.36
N ARG A 28 -7.63 6.62 -11.45
CA ARG A 28 -7.33 6.82 -10.02
C ARG A 28 -6.85 5.53 -9.32
N TYR A 29 -7.20 4.35 -9.85
CA TYR A 29 -6.72 3.08 -9.32
C TYR A 29 -5.32 2.71 -9.83
N ASP A 30 -4.96 3.15 -11.04
CA ASP A 30 -3.60 3.02 -11.57
C ASP A 30 -2.60 3.83 -10.75
N MET A 31 -3.04 5.00 -10.27
CA MET A 31 -2.25 5.82 -9.35
C MET A 31 -1.83 5.02 -8.11
N VAL A 32 -2.64 4.11 -7.59
CA VAL A 32 -2.26 3.36 -6.38
C VAL A 32 -1.76 1.96 -6.67
N SER A 33 -1.38 1.66 -7.92
CA SER A 33 -0.83 0.34 -8.28
C SER A 33 -1.75 -0.81 -7.86
N LEU A 34 -3.08 -0.63 -8.05
CA LEU A 34 -4.10 -1.60 -7.63
C LEU A 34 -3.79 -3.02 -8.11
N LYS A 35 -3.36 -3.16 -9.36
CA LYS A 35 -3.00 -4.45 -9.97
C LYS A 35 -1.93 -5.17 -9.16
N GLN A 36 -0.88 -4.47 -8.75
CA GLN A 36 0.23 -5.06 -7.99
C GLN A 36 -0.18 -5.40 -6.56
N HIS A 37 -1.02 -4.56 -5.92
CA HIS A 37 -1.59 -4.91 -4.63
C HIS A 37 -2.44 -6.18 -4.69
N LEU A 38 -3.38 -6.27 -5.64
CA LEU A 38 -4.20 -7.47 -5.83
C LEU A 38 -3.33 -8.71 -6.05
N HIS A 39 -2.31 -8.60 -6.89
CA HIS A 39 -1.38 -9.68 -7.15
C HIS A 39 -0.66 -10.15 -5.88
N PHE A 40 -0.01 -9.26 -5.13
CA PHE A 40 0.76 -9.65 -3.95
C PHE A 40 -0.11 -10.18 -2.81
N PHE A 41 -1.27 -9.58 -2.54
CA PHE A 41 -2.20 -10.13 -1.55
C PHE A 41 -2.72 -11.50 -1.95
N GLN A 42 -2.91 -11.74 -3.24
CA GLN A 42 -3.29 -13.06 -3.72
C GLN A 42 -2.16 -14.08 -3.61
N GLU A 43 -0.90 -13.68 -3.82
CA GLU A 43 0.23 -14.59 -3.60
C GLU A 43 0.36 -15.01 -2.12
N ILE A 44 0.00 -14.11 -1.19
CA ILE A 44 -0.07 -14.44 0.24
C ILE A 44 -1.12 -15.53 0.50
N LYS A 45 -2.30 -15.42 -0.10
CA LYS A 45 -3.39 -16.40 0.05
C LYS A 45 -4.07 -16.68 -1.30
N PRO A 46 -3.58 -17.65 -2.09
CA PRO A 46 -4.07 -17.90 -3.45
C PRO A 46 -5.49 -18.45 -3.49
N GLU A 47 -5.82 -19.31 -2.53
CA GLU A 47 -7.13 -19.94 -2.40
C GLU A 47 -7.90 -19.25 -1.29
N LEU A 48 -9.05 -18.67 -1.64
CA LEU A 48 -9.94 -17.97 -0.72
C LEU A 48 -11.30 -18.66 -0.73
N ASN A 49 -11.76 -19.06 0.44
CA ASN A 49 -13.17 -19.37 0.66
C ASN A 49 -14.02 -18.08 0.71
N ASP A 50 -15.34 -18.21 0.87
CA ASP A 50 -16.27 -17.08 0.79
C ASP A 50 -16.01 -15.98 1.84
N TRP A 51 -15.71 -16.35 3.08
CA TRP A 51 -15.46 -15.36 4.15
C TRP A 51 -14.04 -14.78 4.04
N GLU A 52 -13.04 -15.58 3.66
CA GLU A 52 -11.68 -15.11 3.37
C GLU A 52 -11.69 -14.09 2.22
N ARG A 53 -12.58 -14.27 1.23
CA ARG A 53 -12.74 -13.33 0.13
C ARG A 53 -13.28 -11.97 0.60
N VAL A 54 -14.17 -11.94 1.60
CA VAL A 54 -14.62 -10.68 2.19
C VAL A 54 -13.46 -9.95 2.88
N ILE A 55 -12.61 -10.69 3.60
CA ILE A 55 -11.44 -10.12 4.27
C ILE A 55 -10.42 -9.62 3.24
N PHE A 56 -10.15 -10.39 2.18
CA PHE A 56 -9.30 -9.98 1.08
C PHE A 56 -9.78 -8.66 0.46
N ASP A 57 -11.06 -8.58 0.06
CA ASP A 57 -11.64 -7.37 -0.52
C ASP A 57 -11.52 -6.16 0.44
N ALA A 58 -11.78 -6.38 1.73
CA ALA A 58 -11.68 -5.33 2.75
C ALA A 58 -10.24 -4.82 2.91
N VAL A 59 -9.25 -5.72 2.98
CA VAL A 59 -7.84 -5.35 3.15
C VAL A 59 -7.31 -4.61 1.92
N ILE A 60 -7.72 -5.01 0.71
CA ILE A 60 -7.40 -4.27 -0.52
C ILE A 60 -7.97 -2.85 -0.47
N HIS A 61 -9.21 -2.68 -0.02
CA HIS A 61 -9.80 -1.37 0.18
C HIS A 61 -9.02 -0.50 1.16
N MET A 62 -8.60 -1.06 2.30
CA MET A 62 -7.78 -0.32 3.25
C MET A 62 -6.40 0.04 2.67
N GLN A 63 -5.77 -0.87 1.91
CA GLN A 63 -4.50 -0.59 1.24
C GLN A 63 -4.63 0.58 0.25
N ILE A 64 -5.67 0.56 -0.59
CA ILE A 64 -5.96 1.65 -1.54
C ILE A 64 -6.13 2.97 -0.77
N SER A 65 -6.94 2.98 0.28
CA SER A 65 -7.17 4.17 1.09
C SER A 65 -5.87 4.75 1.62
N LEU A 66 -5.01 3.92 2.22
CA LEU A 66 -3.71 4.34 2.75
C LEU A 66 -2.80 4.96 1.66
N GLN A 67 -2.78 4.39 0.46
CA GLN A 67 -1.95 4.89 -0.65
C GLN A 67 -2.51 6.18 -1.27
N ILE A 68 -3.84 6.32 -1.33
CA ILE A 68 -4.47 7.54 -1.81
C ILE A 68 -4.17 8.70 -0.85
N HIS A 69 -4.25 8.48 0.47
CA HIS A 69 -3.94 9.53 1.44
C HIS A 69 -2.47 9.97 1.40
N ASP A 70 -1.53 9.06 1.12
CA ASP A 70 -0.11 9.41 0.93
C ASP A 70 0.08 10.34 -0.27
N ARG A 71 -0.67 10.13 -1.35
CA ARG A 71 -0.66 11.02 -2.53
C ARG A 71 -1.31 12.36 -2.26
N VAL A 72 -2.43 12.39 -1.53
CA VAL A 72 -3.10 13.63 -1.11
C VAL A 72 -2.13 14.52 -0.33
N GLU A 73 -1.38 13.91 0.61
CA GLU A 73 -0.38 14.63 1.38
C GLU A 73 0.78 15.14 0.51
N SER A 74 1.26 14.33 -0.44
CA SER A 74 2.24 14.75 -1.44
C SER A 74 1.81 15.99 -2.22
N ASP A 75 0.57 15.99 -2.70
CA ASP A 75 0.04 17.05 -3.53
C ASP A 75 -0.13 18.32 -2.68
N PHE A 76 -0.69 18.23 -1.46
CA PHE A 76 -0.86 19.36 -0.54
C PHE A 76 0.46 20.08 -0.19
N LEU A 77 1.57 19.35 -0.08
CA LEU A 77 2.88 19.91 0.26
C LEU A 77 3.55 20.69 -0.89
N GLN A 78 3.00 20.65 -2.11
CA GLN A 78 3.50 21.46 -3.22
C GLN A 78 3.07 22.92 -3.06
N SER A 79 3.97 23.87 -3.30
CA SER A 79 3.73 25.30 -3.00
C SER A 79 2.82 26.03 -4.00
N ASN A 80 2.44 25.40 -5.12
CA ASN A 80 1.76 26.05 -6.25
C ASN A 80 0.39 25.41 -6.53
N HIS A 81 -0.57 25.64 -5.64
CA HIS A 81 -1.94 25.13 -5.79
C HIS A 81 -2.76 25.99 -6.76
N THR A 82 -3.31 25.38 -7.80
CA THR A 82 -4.40 25.96 -8.60
C THR A 82 -5.75 25.47 -8.08
N ASP A 83 -6.85 26.17 -8.36
CA ASP A 83 -8.20 25.74 -7.95
C ASP A 83 -8.55 24.33 -8.48
N THR A 84 -8.08 23.99 -9.69
CA THR A 84 -8.23 22.67 -10.28
C THR A 84 -7.43 21.59 -9.52
N MET A 85 -6.24 21.93 -9.04
CA MET A 85 -5.41 21.05 -8.21
C MET A 85 -6.07 20.81 -6.85
N VAL A 86 -6.58 21.85 -6.20
CA VAL A 86 -7.31 21.74 -4.93
C VAL A 86 -8.52 20.82 -5.08
N GLY A 87 -9.31 20.99 -6.15
CA GLY A 87 -10.45 20.10 -6.44
C GLY A 87 -10.04 18.63 -6.63
N SER A 88 -8.92 18.38 -7.34
CA SER A 88 -8.41 17.01 -7.51
C SER A 88 -7.92 16.41 -6.18
N ILE A 89 -7.26 17.20 -5.33
CA ILE A 89 -6.78 16.76 -4.02
C ILE A 89 -7.95 16.39 -3.11
N GLN A 90 -8.99 17.24 -3.06
CA GLN A 90 -10.21 16.96 -2.28
C GLN A 90 -10.91 15.69 -2.78
N MET A 91 -11.01 15.51 -4.10
CA MET A 91 -11.57 14.30 -4.68
C MET A 91 -10.76 13.06 -4.24
N ASN A 92 -9.44 13.12 -4.31
CA ASN A 92 -8.58 12.01 -3.86
C ASN A 92 -8.80 11.72 -2.37
N ALA A 93 -8.89 12.73 -1.50
CA ALA A 93 -9.17 12.53 -0.07
C ALA A 93 -10.50 11.78 0.14
N LEU A 94 -11.56 12.18 -0.58
CA LEU A 94 -12.86 11.51 -0.52
C LEU A 94 -12.83 10.08 -1.05
N ILE A 95 -12.01 9.79 -2.07
CA ILE A 95 -11.82 8.41 -2.57
C ILE A 95 -11.10 7.56 -1.50
N GLY A 96 -10.12 8.14 -0.80
CA GLY A 96 -9.48 7.52 0.36
C GLY A 96 -10.48 7.17 1.45
N ASP A 97 -11.35 8.11 1.83
CA ASP A 97 -12.42 7.91 2.83
C ASP A 97 -13.47 6.89 2.37
N TYR A 98 -13.82 6.89 1.08
CA TYR A 98 -14.73 5.93 0.47
C TYR A 98 -14.19 4.49 0.62
N HIS A 99 -12.92 4.28 0.32
CA HIS A 99 -12.32 2.95 0.43
C HIS A 99 -12.07 2.52 1.87
N SER A 100 -11.67 3.40 2.79
CA SER A 100 -11.62 3.04 4.21
C SER A 100 -13.02 2.69 4.75
N SER A 101 -14.06 3.38 4.30
CA SER A 101 -15.46 3.05 4.64
C SER A 101 -15.88 1.66 4.15
N TRP A 102 -15.42 1.24 2.97
CA TRP A 102 -15.66 -0.13 2.47
C TRP A 102 -14.99 -1.19 3.34
N PHE A 103 -13.76 -0.96 3.80
CA PHE A 103 -13.09 -1.86 4.74
C PHE A 103 -13.95 -2.10 5.99
N TYR A 104 -14.43 -1.02 6.64
CA TYR A 104 -15.30 -1.13 7.81
C TYR A 104 -16.62 -1.81 7.48
N LYS A 105 -17.26 -1.42 6.36
CA LYS A 105 -18.55 -1.95 5.93
C LYS A 105 -18.49 -3.45 5.64
N LEU A 106 -17.45 -3.92 4.96
CA LEU A 106 -17.31 -5.34 4.63
C LEU A 106 -17.13 -6.17 5.89
N LEU A 107 -16.15 -5.83 6.74
CA LEU A 107 -15.85 -6.65 7.91
C LEU A 107 -16.95 -6.59 8.98
N SER A 108 -17.52 -5.40 9.24
CA SER A 108 -18.64 -5.30 10.19
C SER A 108 -19.93 -5.91 9.63
N GLY A 109 -20.20 -5.72 8.33
CA GLY A 109 -21.40 -6.22 7.67
C GLY A 109 -21.45 -7.74 7.52
N SER A 110 -20.30 -8.40 7.42
CA SER A 110 -20.20 -9.87 7.39
C SER A 110 -20.01 -10.50 8.78
N GLY A 111 -19.93 -9.69 9.85
CA GLY A 111 -19.70 -10.18 11.21
C GLY A 111 -18.24 -10.57 11.51
N GLU A 112 -17.29 -10.23 10.63
CA GLU A 112 -15.85 -10.54 10.74
C GLU A 112 -15.13 -9.57 11.69
N LEU A 113 -15.66 -9.43 12.91
CA LEU A 113 -15.15 -8.48 13.92
C LEU A 113 -13.75 -8.84 14.42
N SER A 114 -13.39 -10.13 14.40
CA SER A 114 -12.04 -10.60 14.73
C SER A 114 -11.01 -10.10 13.71
N ALA A 115 -11.32 -10.22 12.42
CA ALA A 115 -10.49 -9.68 11.36
C ALA A 115 -10.40 -8.15 11.46
N LEU A 116 -11.53 -7.47 11.70
CA LEU A 116 -11.53 -6.01 11.89
C LEU A 116 -10.60 -5.58 13.02
N ALA A 117 -10.70 -6.21 14.19
CA ALA A 117 -9.82 -5.91 15.33
C ALA A 117 -8.35 -6.17 15.00
N HIS A 118 -8.06 -7.27 14.29
CA HIS A 118 -6.70 -7.63 13.86
C HIS A 118 -6.07 -6.58 12.95
N PHE A 119 -6.80 -6.12 11.93
CA PHE A 119 -6.25 -5.18 10.94
C PHE A 119 -6.21 -3.71 11.41
N LEU A 120 -7.00 -3.33 12.41
CA LEU A 120 -7.02 -1.95 12.90
C LEU A 120 -5.71 -1.50 13.55
N GLU A 121 -5.04 -2.38 14.29
CA GLU A 121 -3.79 -2.00 14.95
C GLU A 121 -2.65 -1.74 13.94
N PRO A 122 -2.41 -2.61 12.93
CA PRO A 122 -1.50 -2.31 11.83
C PRO A 122 -1.82 -1.00 11.09
N VAL A 123 -3.09 -0.74 10.77
CA VAL A 123 -3.50 0.51 10.10
C VAL A 123 -3.15 1.73 10.95
N LYS A 124 -3.43 1.67 12.25
CA LYS A 124 -3.08 2.73 13.20
C LYS A 124 -1.57 2.89 13.33
N GLN A 125 -0.81 1.81 13.35
CA GLN A 125 0.64 1.86 13.41
C GLN A 125 1.24 2.48 12.14
N ILE A 126 0.76 2.10 10.95
CA ILE A 126 1.16 2.71 9.68
C ILE A 126 0.95 4.23 9.73
N ASN A 127 -0.23 4.68 10.13
CA ASN A 127 -0.53 6.11 10.23
C ASN A 127 0.34 6.84 11.27
N ARG A 128 0.65 6.19 12.40
CA ARG A 128 1.61 6.74 13.39
C ARG A 128 3.01 6.87 12.81
N THR A 129 3.49 5.85 12.12
CA THR A 129 4.80 5.86 11.46
C THR A 129 4.89 6.97 10.40
N LYS A 130 3.83 7.19 9.63
CA LYS A 130 3.74 8.33 8.68
C LYS A 130 3.88 9.69 9.39
N VAL A 131 3.10 9.91 10.44
CA VAL A 131 3.17 11.15 11.24
C VAL A 131 4.57 11.33 11.84
N GLU A 132 5.18 10.27 12.35
CA GLU A 132 6.52 10.32 12.92
C GLU A 132 7.58 10.72 11.86
N LEU A 133 7.54 10.14 10.66
CA LEU A 133 8.43 10.52 9.56
C LEU A 133 8.30 12.01 9.16
N LEU A 134 7.11 12.58 9.30
CA LEU A 134 6.87 13.98 8.94
C LEU A 134 7.37 14.97 9.99
N HIS A 135 7.35 14.58 11.27
CA HIS A 135 7.57 15.52 12.38
C HIS A 135 8.85 15.25 13.18
N ASN A 136 9.45 14.07 13.05
CA ASN A 136 10.65 13.72 13.79
C ASN A 136 11.92 14.00 12.97
N GLU A 137 12.53 15.17 13.21
CA GLU A 137 13.78 15.59 12.57
C GLU A 137 15.02 14.84 13.08
N SER A 138 14.90 14.05 14.15
CA SER A 138 16.04 13.38 14.80
C SER A 138 16.31 11.95 14.31
N LEU A 139 15.51 11.44 13.36
CA LEU A 139 15.66 10.10 12.83
C LEU A 139 16.95 9.98 12.01
N SER A 140 17.71 8.91 12.27
CA SER A 140 18.83 8.52 11.43
C SER A 140 18.33 8.04 10.05
N VAL A 141 19.21 8.07 9.05
CA VAL A 141 18.89 7.61 7.70
C VAL A 141 18.40 6.16 7.67
N VAL A 142 18.96 5.29 8.52
CA VAL A 142 18.54 3.88 8.62
C VAL A 142 17.14 3.76 9.21
N GLU A 143 16.84 4.53 10.27
CA GLU A 143 15.50 4.54 10.87
C GLU A 143 14.45 5.08 9.90
N ILE A 144 14.78 6.10 9.11
CA ILE A 144 13.91 6.61 8.06
C ILE A 144 13.55 5.48 7.08
N LEU A 145 14.54 4.76 6.55
CA LEU A 145 14.28 3.69 5.59
C LEU A 145 13.47 2.54 6.20
N ASN A 146 13.77 2.14 7.43
CA ASN A 146 13.00 1.11 8.14
C ASN A 146 11.53 1.53 8.28
N LYS A 147 11.27 2.78 8.68
CA LYS A 147 9.90 3.30 8.81
C LYS A 147 9.18 3.39 7.46
N VAL A 148 9.88 3.72 6.38
CA VAL A 148 9.28 3.69 5.04
C VAL A 148 8.91 2.25 4.65
N GLU A 149 9.80 1.28 4.89
CA GLU A 149 9.47 -0.13 4.65
C GLU A 149 8.25 -0.56 5.47
N GLU A 150 8.19 -0.21 6.77
CA GLU A 150 7.04 -0.49 7.66
C GLU A 150 5.71 0.05 7.11
N ILE A 151 5.71 1.26 6.54
CA ILE A 151 4.51 1.86 5.93
C ILE A 151 4.00 1.01 4.76
N TYR A 152 4.89 0.56 3.89
CA TYR A 152 4.52 -0.17 2.67
C TYR A 152 4.20 -1.64 2.92
N ILE A 153 4.83 -2.27 3.92
CA ILE A 153 4.68 -3.70 4.20
C ILE A 153 3.68 -4.01 5.33
N GLY A 154 3.38 -3.06 6.21
CA GLY A 154 2.69 -3.33 7.47
C GLY A 154 1.33 -4.03 7.32
N LEU A 155 0.54 -3.69 6.29
CA LEU A 155 -0.75 -4.33 6.06
C LEU A 155 -0.61 -5.74 5.43
N TYR A 156 0.45 -5.96 4.65
CA TYR A 156 0.78 -7.29 4.15
C TYR A 156 1.30 -8.21 5.26
N ASP A 157 2.19 -7.71 6.12
CA ASP A 157 2.67 -8.43 7.30
C ASP A 157 1.47 -8.84 8.18
N ALA A 158 0.50 -7.93 8.38
CA ALA A 158 -0.73 -8.23 9.10
C ALA A 158 -1.58 -9.30 8.40
N TYR A 159 -1.70 -9.26 7.08
CA TYR A 159 -2.49 -10.22 6.31
C TYR A 159 -1.84 -11.61 6.31
N ALA A 160 -0.53 -11.69 6.15
CA ALA A 160 0.23 -12.94 6.25
C ALA A 160 0.12 -13.56 7.66
N LEU A 161 0.21 -12.71 8.70
CA LEU A 161 0.03 -13.15 10.09
C LEU A 161 -1.38 -13.67 10.36
N TYR A 162 -2.41 -13.00 9.84
CA TYR A 162 -3.80 -13.42 9.99
C TYR A 162 -4.02 -14.83 9.42
N HIS A 163 -3.42 -15.12 8.27
CA HIS A 163 -3.48 -16.41 7.59
C HIS A 163 -2.42 -17.42 8.07
N GLN A 164 -1.63 -17.07 9.09
CA GLN A 164 -0.64 -17.95 9.74
C GLN A 164 0.40 -18.54 8.77
N LEU A 165 0.86 -17.77 7.78
CA LEU A 165 1.90 -18.23 6.87
C LEU A 165 3.25 -18.38 7.57
N ALA A 166 3.78 -19.61 7.57
CA ALA A 166 5.02 -19.96 8.25
C ALA A 166 6.28 -19.38 7.58
N ASP A 167 6.28 -19.22 6.26
CA ASP A 167 7.38 -18.62 5.51
C ASP A 167 6.85 -17.62 4.48
N TYR A 168 6.86 -16.35 4.88
CA TYR A 168 6.47 -15.20 4.06
C TYR A 168 7.66 -14.30 3.72
N ASN A 169 8.87 -14.61 4.21
CA ASN A 169 10.02 -13.69 4.14
C ASN A 169 10.47 -13.39 2.70
N HIS A 170 10.42 -14.39 1.82
CA HIS A 170 10.79 -14.20 0.43
C HIS A 170 9.81 -13.24 -0.27
N LEU A 171 8.51 -13.51 -0.15
CA LEU A 171 7.46 -12.67 -0.73
C LEU A 171 7.44 -11.27 -0.11
N ARG A 172 7.66 -11.17 1.21
CA ARG A 172 7.83 -9.91 1.94
C ARG A 172 8.93 -9.05 1.31
N ASN A 173 10.08 -9.64 1.03
CA ASN A 173 11.20 -8.95 0.39
C ASN A 173 10.87 -8.51 -1.04
N GLN A 174 10.16 -9.32 -1.81
CA GLN A 174 9.69 -8.95 -3.15
C GLN A 174 8.73 -7.75 -3.10
N ILE A 175 7.82 -7.72 -2.14
CA ILE A 175 6.87 -6.61 -1.94
C ILE A 175 7.63 -5.34 -1.56
N ILE A 176 8.55 -5.41 -0.61
CA ILE A 176 9.40 -4.28 -0.22
C ILE A 176 10.19 -3.77 -1.43
N TYR A 177 10.87 -4.65 -2.14
CA TYR A 177 11.62 -4.27 -3.34
C TYR A 177 10.72 -3.57 -4.36
N HIS A 178 9.55 -4.16 -4.65
CA HIS A 178 8.61 -3.61 -5.61
C HIS A 178 8.16 -2.20 -5.23
N PHE A 179 7.59 -2.01 -4.03
CA PHE A 179 6.97 -0.73 -3.67
C PHE A 179 7.97 0.32 -3.16
N VAL A 180 9.11 -0.07 -2.59
CA VAL A 180 10.06 0.86 -1.96
C VAL A 180 11.28 1.14 -2.84
N TYR A 181 11.84 0.12 -3.49
CA TYR A 181 13.15 0.21 -4.14
C TYR A 181 13.09 0.27 -5.67
N SER A 182 12.06 -0.31 -6.28
CA SER A 182 11.89 -0.30 -7.74
C SER A 182 11.24 1.00 -8.25
N GLN A 183 10.29 1.58 -7.49
CA GLN A 183 9.46 2.70 -7.95
C GLN A 183 9.80 4.05 -7.32
N LYS A 184 10.73 4.12 -6.34
CA LYS A 184 11.07 5.32 -5.58
C LYS A 184 9.80 6.09 -5.11
N PRO A 185 9.05 5.51 -4.16
CA PRO A 185 7.72 6.00 -3.81
C PRO A 185 7.75 7.35 -3.05
N PHE A 186 6.57 7.94 -2.86
CA PHE A 186 6.38 9.25 -2.22
C PHE A 186 7.24 9.45 -0.97
N TRP A 187 7.19 8.51 -0.01
CA TRP A 187 7.93 8.65 1.24
C TRP A 187 9.44 8.69 1.03
N ILE A 188 9.99 7.90 0.10
CA ILE A 188 11.42 7.98 -0.26
C ILE A 188 11.71 9.34 -0.90
N GLU A 189 10.88 9.81 -1.83
CA GLU A 189 11.10 11.11 -2.47
C GLU A 189 11.07 12.26 -1.48
N ASN A 190 10.09 12.27 -0.59
CA ASN A 190 9.92 13.28 0.45
C ASN A 190 11.10 13.27 1.43
N MET A 191 11.54 12.08 1.86
CA MET A 191 12.67 11.96 2.78
C MET A 191 13.99 12.37 2.13
N ILE A 192 14.21 12.09 0.84
CA ILE A 192 15.39 12.57 0.09
C ILE A 192 15.41 14.10 0.00
N LYS A 193 14.25 14.74 -0.18
CA LYS A 193 14.16 16.22 -0.22
C LYS A 193 14.54 16.85 1.13
N ARG A 194 14.26 16.16 2.25
CA ARG A 194 14.57 16.62 3.61
C ARG A 194 16.00 16.31 4.02
N ASN A 195 16.50 15.14 3.64
CA ASN A 195 17.85 14.68 3.95
C ASN A 195 18.45 13.95 2.74
N SER A 196 19.43 14.60 2.08
CA SER A 196 20.06 14.06 0.87
C SER A 196 20.79 12.74 1.09
N GLN A 197 21.26 12.45 2.32
CA GLN A 197 21.95 11.20 2.66
C GLN A 197 21.02 9.98 2.56
N VAL A 198 19.70 10.18 2.63
CA VAL A 198 18.71 9.12 2.42
C VAL A 198 18.86 8.50 1.03
N LYS A 199 19.24 9.31 0.02
CA LYS A 199 19.42 8.81 -1.35
C LYS A 199 20.52 7.75 -1.42
N ASP A 200 21.66 8.02 -0.80
CA ASP A 200 22.82 7.12 -0.87
C ASP A 200 22.52 5.81 -0.17
N LYS A 201 21.92 5.87 1.02
CA LYS A 201 21.51 4.66 1.75
C LYS A 201 20.40 3.88 1.04
N TRP A 202 19.44 4.57 0.42
CA TRP A 202 18.39 3.93 -0.35
C TRP A 202 18.95 3.18 -1.57
N LEU A 203 19.92 3.77 -2.28
CA LEU A 203 20.62 3.10 -3.38
C LEU A 203 21.43 1.89 -2.91
N GLU A 204 22.15 2.00 -1.79
CA GLU A 204 22.86 0.87 -1.18
C GLU A 204 21.91 -0.30 -0.89
N ARG A 205 20.78 -0.02 -0.23
CA ARG A 205 19.80 -1.04 0.14
C ARG A 205 19.09 -1.63 -1.09
N LYS A 206 18.82 -0.81 -2.10
CA LYS A 206 18.30 -1.27 -3.40
C LYS A 206 19.23 -2.31 -4.02
N SER A 207 20.53 -2.04 -4.08
CA SER A 207 21.51 -2.99 -4.65
C SER A 207 21.55 -4.31 -3.87
N GLN A 208 21.39 -4.27 -2.53
CA GLN A 208 21.29 -5.49 -1.72
C GLN A 208 20.08 -6.35 -2.12
N PHE A 209 18.91 -5.74 -2.34
CA PHE A 209 17.73 -6.47 -2.84
C PHE A 209 17.93 -7.04 -4.25
N GLU A 210 18.61 -6.32 -5.13
CA GLU A 210 18.91 -6.78 -6.50
C GLU A 210 19.87 -7.98 -6.50
N GLU A 211 20.93 -7.92 -5.69
CA GLU A 211 21.89 -9.03 -5.51
C GLU A 211 21.23 -10.27 -4.88
N ASP A 212 20.38 -10.07 -3.87
CA ASP A 212 19.62 -11.16 -3.23
C ASP A 212 18.61 -11.82 -4.17
N SER A 213 18.13 -11.10 -5.19
CA SER A 213 17.22 -11.62 -6.21
C SER A 213 17.96 -12.46 -7.26
N ILE A 214 19.17 -12.05 -7.64
CA ILE A 214 20.03 -12.77 -8.61
C ILE A 214 20.56 -14.08 -8.02
N ASN A 215 20.86 -14.12 -6.72
CA ASN A 215 21.41 -15.31 -6.06
C ASN A 215 20.36 -16.39 -5.72
N ARG A 216 19.08 -16.18 -6.07
CA ARG A 216 17.96 -17.09 -5.77
C ARG A 216 17.28 -17.68 -7.01
N GLU A 217 17.74 -17.34 -8.22
CA GLU A 217 17.40 -18.02 -9.48
C GLU A 217 18.36 -19.19 -9.76
#